data_AF-A0A4U9HVJ1-F1
#
_entry.id   AF-A0A4U9HVJ1-F1
#
_cell.length_a   1.000
_cell.length_b   1.000
_cell.length_c   1.000
_cell.angle_alpha   90.00
_cell.angle_beta   90.00
_cell.angle_gamma   90.00
#
_symmetry.space_group_name_H-M   'P 1'
#
loop_
_entity.id
_entity.type
_entity.pdbx_description
1 polymer ?
#
loop_
_entity_poly.entity_id
_entity_poly.type
_entity_poly.pdbx_seq_one_letter_code
_entity_poly.pdbx_strand_id
1 'polypeptide(L)' 'MKSSPEQAENLRELHPEIVPCEHLNKAHWNAVYLDGGLPDSQFYTLIDGSYQLVLSGLPEQVRQGLQA' A
#
# COMPACT_ATOMS: atom_id res chain seq x y z
N MET A 1 -3.89 -2.52 -0.93
CA MET A 1 -2.85 -1.57 -0.47
C MET A 1 -2.04 -1.11 -1.67
N LYS A 2 -1.83 0.21 -1.82
CA LYS A 2 -1.13 0.81 -2.97
C LYS A 2 0.36 0.99 -2.67
N SER A 3 1.22 0.63 -3.60
CA SER A 3 2.68 0.81 -3.50
C SER A 3 3.29 1.22 -4.83
N SER A 4 4.56 1.60 -4.84
CA SER A 4 5.32 1.67 -6.09
C SER A 4 5.52 0.26 -6.67
N PRO A 5 5.81 0.12 -7.98
CA PRO A 5 6.08 -1.18 -8.60
C PRO A 5 7.24 -1.93 -7.94
N GLU A 6 8.35 -1.24 -7.70
CA GLU A 6 9.52 -1.81 -7.03
C GLU A 6 9.22 -2.27 -5.60
N GLN A 7 8.45 -1.48 -4.85
CA GLN A 7 8.00 -1.88 -3.52
C GLN A 7 7.04 -3.08 -3.57
N ALA A 8 6.15 -3.14 -4.57
CA ALA A 8 5.20 -4.24 -4.70
C ALA A 8 5.92 -5.57 -4.93
N GLU A 9 6.94 -5.58 -5.78
CA GLU A 9 7.75 -6.78 -6.06
C GLU A 9 8.49 -7.25 -4.81
N ASN A 10 9.27 -6.35 -4.17
CA ASN A 10 9.99 -6.66 -2.94
C ASN A 10 9.07 -7.20 -1.82
N LEU A 11 7.90 -6.58 -1.63
CA LEU A 11 6.95 -7.01 -0.60
C LEU A 11 6.40 -8.41 -0.86
N ARG A 12 6.12 -8.77 -2.12
CA ARG A 12 5.62 -10.11 -2.48
C ARG A 12 6.70 -11.19 -2.34
N GLU A 13 7.96 -10.84 -2.55
CA GLU A 13 9.08 -11.75 -2.36
C GLU A 13 9.33 -12.05 -0.87
N LEU A 14 9.18 -11.04 -0.01
CA LEU A 14 9.48 -11.14 1.42
C LEU A 14 8.30 -11.65 2.25
N HIS A 15 7.06 -11.40 1.80
CA HIS A 15 5.84 -11.67 2.57
C HIS A 15 4.84 -12.49 1.77
N PRO A 16 4.65 -13.79 2.07
CA PRO A 16 3.73 -14.65 1.34
C PRO A 16 2.26 -14.21 1.48
N GLU A 17 1.91 -13.51 2.56
CA GLU A 17 0.61 -12.89 2.77
C GLU A 17 0.32 -11.69 1.83
N ILE A 18 1.33 -11.14 1.15
CA ILE A 18 1.17 -10.02 0.22
C ILE A 18 1.18 -10.58 -1.21
N VAL A 19 0.04 -10.45 -1.89
CA VAL A 19 -0.14 -10.99 -3.26
C VAL A 19 -0.61 -9.91 -4.24
N PRO A 20 -0.44 -10.11 -5.56
CA PRO A 20 -1.01 -9.22 -6.56
C PRO A 20 -2.53 -9.14 -6.42
N CYS A 21 -3.09 -7.93 -6.43
CA CYS A 21 -4.55 -7.77 -6.38
C CYS A 21 -5.19 -8.18 -7.72
N GLU A 22 -6.17 -9.09 -7.71
CA GLU A 22 -6.77 -9.62 -8.95
C GLU A 22 -7.52 -8.58 -9.77
N HIS A 23 -8.26 -7.68 -9.10
CA HIS A 23 -9.18 -6.74 -9.74
C HIS A 23 -8.58 -5.35 -10.01
N LEU A 24 -7.34 -5.11 -9.60
CA LEU A 24 -6.67 -3.80 -9.74
C LEU A 24 -5.37 -3.95 -10.53
N ASN A 25 -4.73 -2.81 -10.83
CA ASN A 25 -3.44 -2.84 -11.50
C ASN A 25 -2.38 -3.51 -10.59
N LYS A 26 -2.00 -4.73 -10.96
CA LYS A 26 -1.06 -5.60 -10.24
C LYS A 26 0.35 -4.99 -10.10
N ALA A 27 0.73 -3.99 -10.88
CA ALA A 27 1.99 -3.29 -10.66
C ALA A 27 1.94 -2.39 -9.41
N HIS A 28 0.77 -1.88 -9.03
CA HIS A 28 0.63 -0.89 -7.96
C HIS A 28 -0.19 -1.38 -6.76
N TRP A 29 -1.00 -2.41 -6.95
CA TRP A 29 -1.98 -2.84 -5.96
C TRP A 29 -1.68 -4.25 -5.46
N ASN A 30 -1.58 -4.35 -4.14
CA ASN A 30 -1.43 -5.60 -3.41
C ASN A 30 -2.70 -5.91 -2.62
N ALA A 31 -3.09 -7.18 -2.60
CA ALA A 31 -3.96 -7.73 -1.58
C ALA A 31 -3.08 -8.24 -0.43
N VAL A 32 -3.52 -8.03 0.80
CA VAL A 32 -2.80 -8.51 1.98
C VAL A 32 -3.75 -9.34 2.82
N TYR A 33 -3.36 -10.56 3.12
CA TYR A 33 -4.09 -11.48 3.99
C TYR A 33 -3.83 -11.13 5.46
N LEU A 34 -4.89 -10.88 6.23
CA LEU A 34 -4.81 -10.46 7.64
C LEU A 34 -4.66 -11.63 8.62
N ASP A 35 -4.93 -12.84 8.14
CA ASP A 35 -4.79 -14.11 8.86
C ASP A 35 -3.39 -14.73 8.73
N GLY A 36 -2.44 -14.00 8.14
CA GLY A 36 -1.05 -14.41 7.92
C GLY A 36 -0.11 -14.14 9.10
N GLY A 37 1.19 -14.31 8.85
CA GLY A 37 2.26 -14.13 9.85
C GLY A 37 2.79 -12.69 9.97
N LEU A 38 2.18 -11.73 9.27
CA LEU A 38 2.63 -10.34 9.26
C LEU A 38 2.29 -9.66 10.59
N PRO A 39 3.24 -9.00 11.27
CA PRO A 39 2.95 -8.25 12.48
C PRO A 39 2.04 -7.04 12.23
N ASP A 40 1.17 -6.72 13.20
CA ASP A 40 0.28 -5.55 13.15
C ASP A 40 1.03 -4.23 12.86
N SER A 41 2.21 -4.05 13.45
CA SER A 41 3.06 -2.87 13.20
C SER A 41 3.44 -2.71 11.72
N GLN A 42 3.66 -3.82 11.04
CA GLN A 42 4.00 -3.83 9.63
C GLN A 42 2.75 -3.54 8.78
N PHE A 43 1.57 -4.03 9.17
CA PHE A 43 0.31 -3.63 8.54
C PHE A 43 0.08 -2.13 8.58
N TYR A 44 0.22 -1.50 9.76
CA TYR A 44 0.07 -0.05 9.89
C TYR A 44 1.06 0.72 9.02
N THR A 45 2.32 0.28 8.97
CA THR A 45 3.35 0.88 8.12
C THR A 45 2.98 0.81 6.63
N LEU A 46 2.43 -0.31 6.17
CA LEU A 46 1.99 -0.48 4.77
C LEU A 46 0.79 0.42 4.45
N ILE A 47 -0.14 0.57 5.39
CA ILE A 47 -1.31 1.45 5.24
C ILE A 47 -0.85 2.90 5.15
N ASP A 48 0.02 3.34 6.06
CA ASP A 48 0.55 4.71 6.09
C ASP A 48 1.31 5.02 4.81
N GLY A 49 2.17 4.11 4.35
CA GLY A 49 2.89 4.27 3.08
C GLY A 49 1.95 4.39 1.88
N SER A 50 0.90 3.55 1.82
CA SER A 50 -0.12 3.63 0.79
C SER A 50 -0.89 4.96 0.84
N TYR A 51 -1.20 5.45 2.03
CA TYR A 51 -1.91 6.71 2.22
C TYR A 51 -1.05 7.91 1.77
N GLN A 52 0.23 7.94 2.15
CA GLN A 52 1.17 8.97 1.72
C GLN A 52 1.35 8.99 0.19
N LEU A 53 1.39 7.82 -0.44
CA LEU A 53 1.50 7.72 -1.90
C LEU A 53 0.24 8.21 -2.63
N VAL A 54 -0.94 8.02 -2.04
CA VAL A 54 -2.17 8.61 -2.57
C VAL A 54 -2.16 10.13 -2.35
N LEU A 55 -1.84 10.59 -1.14
CA LEU A 55 -1.77 12.01 -0.81
C LEU A 55 -0.83 12.76 -1.76
N SER A 56 0.37 12.23 -2.02
CA SER A 56 1.34 12.88 -2.91
C SER A 56 0.88 13.01 -4.36
N GLY A 57 -0.04 12.15 -4.80
CA GLY A 57 -0.67 12.21 -6.12
C GLY A 57 -1.86 13.17 -6.22
N LEU A 58 -2.33 13.76 -5.11
CA LEU A 58 -3.46 14.68 -5.10
C LEU A 58 -3.03 16.13 -5.38
N PRO A 59 -3.88 16.94 -6.03
CA PRO A 59 -3.66 18.38 -6.18
C PRO A 59 -3.44 19.05 -4.82
N GLU A 60 -2.61 20.10 -4.80
CA GLU A 60 -2.28 20.83 -3.56
C GLU A 60 -3.51 21.33 -2.81
N GLN A 61 -4.50 21.86 -3.53
CA GLN A 61 -5.76 22.34 -2.94
C GLN A 61 -6.53 21.24 -2.20
N VAL A 62 -6.50 20.00 -2.71
CA VAL A 62 -7.15 18.85 -2.05
C VAL A 62 -6.34 18.41 -0.82
N ARG A 63 -5.00 18.41 -0.92
CA ARG A 63 -4.11 18.06 0.20
C ARG A 63 -4.30 19.01 1.38
N GLN A 64 -4.36 20.31 1.14
CA GLN A 64 -4.58 21.32 2.20
C GLN A 64 -5.90 21.11 2.93
N GLY A 65 -6.97 20.70 2.23
CA GLY A 65 -8.26 20.40 2.86
C GLY A 65 -8.29 19.12 3.70
N LEU A 66 -7.35 18.19 3.49
CA LEU A 66 -7.21 16.95 4.27
C LEU A 66 -6.29 17.11 5.50
N GLN A 67 -5.53 18.20 5.57
CA GLN A 67 -4.61 18.52 6.66
C GLN A 67 -5.22 19.48 7.71
N ALA A 68 -6.52 19.76 7.60
CA ALA A 68 -7.27 20.71 8.44
C ALA A 68 -7.88 20.06 9.69
#